data_AF-A0A923WNS3-F1
#
_entry.id   AF-A0A923WNS3-F1
#
_cell.length_a   1.000
_cell.length_b   1.000
_cell.length_c   1.000
_cell.angle_alpha   90.00
_cell.angle_beta   90.00
_cell.angle_gamma   90.00
#
_symmetry.space_group_name_H-M   'P 1'
#
loop_
_entity.id
_entity.type
_entity.pdbx_description
1 polymer ?
#
loop_
_entity_poly.entity_id
_entity_poly.type
_entity_poly.pdbx_seq_one_letter_code
_entity_poly.pdbx_strand_id
1 'polypeptide(L)'
;MPIRWGDMDAMGHVNNTVYFRYLEQARIDWFEQIGCAPDPANCGPVIVTAHCAFLKQLKYPGEIEVTTLLGPPGRSSFEMTHQIRLVGADGQVGDAVHAEGGAKVVWVNFLAEKSVPLPDAVRAQLPAPPVAHLAAQPG
;
A
#
# COMPACT_ATOMS: atom_id res chain seq x y z
N MET A 1 13.91 -1.31 -4.56
CA MET A 1 13.61 -2.76 -4.45
C MET A 1 13.94 -3.42 -5.79
N PRO A 2 14.81 -4.45 -5.82
CA PRO A 2 15.18 -5.11 -7.07
C PRO A 2 14.06 -6.02 -7.60
N ILE A 3 13.80 -5.98 -8.90
CA ILE A 3 13.01 -7.01 -9.59
C ILE A 3 13.87 -8.27 -9.66
N ARG A 4 13.31 -9.42 -9.27
CA ARG A 4 14.01 -10.71 -9.34
C ARG A 4 13.76 -11.35 -10.70
N TRP A 5 14.72 -12.13 -11.19
CA TRP A 5 14.52 -12.89 -12.43
C TRP A 5 13.27 -13.78 -12.38
N GLY A 6 13.03 -14.42 -11.23
CA GLY A 6 11.86 -15.28 -10.99
C GLY A 6 10.52 -14.54 -10.81
N ASP A 7 10.52 -13.20 -10.80
CA ASP A 7 9.28 -12.42 -10.76
C ASP A 7 8.62 -12.36 -12.15
N MET A 8 9.36 -12.66 -13.22
CA MET A 8 8.82 -12.73 -14.58
C MET A 8 8.13 -14.05 -14.85
N ASP A 9 7.05 -14.01 -15.63
CA ASP A 9 6.42 -15.22 -16.18
C ASP A 9 6.90 -15.52 -17.62
N ALA A 10 6.32 -16.56 -18.22
CA ALA A 10 6.67 -17.03 -19.55
C ALA A 10 6.50 -15.97 -20.66
N MET A 11 5.75 -14.88 -20.42
CA MET A 11 5.55 -13.79 -21.38
C MET A 11 6.66 -12.72 -21.33
N GLY A 12 7.67 -12.91 -20.47
CA GLY A 12 8.87 -12.06 -20.47
C GLY A 12 8.67 -10.71 -19.78
N HIS A 13 7.72 -10.63 -18.86
CA HIS A 13 7.50 -9.49 -17.97
C HIS A 13 7.07 -9.98 -16.58
N VAL A 14 7.15 -9.09 -15.60
CA VAL A 14 6.73 -9.40 -14.21
C VAL A 14 5.28 -9.90 -14.21
N ASN A 15 5.05 -11.02 -13.55
CA ASN A 15 3.72 -11.60 -13.41
C ASN A 15 2.80 -10.66 -12.61
N ASN A 16 1.54 -10.53 -13.01
CA ASN A 16 0.60 -9.60 -12.38
C ASN A 16 0.43 -9.83 -10.85
N THR A 17 0.54 -11.08 -10.39
CA THR A 17 0.39 -11.41 -8.96
C THR A 17 1.56 -10.91 -8.11
N VAL A 18 2.74 -10.76 -8.72
CA VAL A 18 3.97 -10.32 -8.03
C VAL A 18 3.90 -8.85 -7.66
N TYR A 19 3.14 -8.02 -8.39
CA TYR A 19 2.91 -6.63 -7.99
C TYR A 19 2.31 -6.54 -6.59
N PHE A 20 1.35 -7.41 -6.25
CA PHE A 20 0.77 -7.44 -4.91
C PHE A 20 1.80 -7.80 -3.83
N ARG A 21 2.84 -8.57 -4.17
CA ARG A 21 3.96 -8.85 -3.26
C ARG A 21 4.83 -7.62 -3.05
N TYR A 22 5.08 -6.82 -4.09
CA TYR A 22 5.76 -5.53 -3.92
C TYR A 22 4.94 -4.57 -3.03
N LEU A 23 3.61 -4.52 -3.22
CA LEU A 23 2.73 -3.69 -2.39
C LEU A 23 2.64 -4.19 -0.94
N GLU A 24 2.69 -5.52 -0.73
CA GLU A 24 2.76 -6.15 0.58
C GLU A 24 4.07 -5.79 1.30
N GLN A 25 5.22 -5.91 0.61
CA GLN A 25 6.51 -5.53 1.18
C GLN A 25 6.52 -4.05 1.58
N ALA A 26 6.10 -3.14 0.69
CA ALA A 26 6.05 -1.71 1.00
C ALA A 26 5.16 -1.39 2.21
N ARG A 27 4.05 -2.14 2.37
CA ARG A 27 3.18 -2.05 3.54
C ARG A 27 3.89 -2.45 4.83
N ILE A 28 4.57 -3.59 4.83
CA ILE A 28 5.28 -4.11 6.00
C ILE A 28 6.41 -3.16 6.37
N ASP A 29 7.21 -2.72 5.39
CA ASP A 29 8.29 -1.75 5.61
C ASP A 29 7.75 -0.47 6.27
N TRP A 30 6.60 0.03 5.80
CA TRP A 30 5.95 1.21 6.40
C TRP A 30 5.52 0.95 7.86
N PHE A 31 4.88 -0.19 8.14
CA PHE A 31 4.47 -0.54 9.51
C PHE A 31 5.67 -0.68 10.45
N GLU A 32 6.76 -1.26 9.99
CA GLU A 32 8.01 -1.37 10.74
C GLU A 32 8.61 0.01 11.04
N GLN A 33 8.67 0.91 10.05
CA GLN A 33 9.21 2.27 10.20
C GLN A 33 8.49 3.09 11.27
N ILE A 34 7.17 2.91 11.42
CA ILE A 34 6.36 3.63 12.42
C ILE A 34 6.30 2.90 13.77
N GLY A 35 7.06 1.82 13.95
CA GLY A 35 7.07 1.03 15.17
C GLY A 35 5.77 0.25 15.43
N CYS A 36 5.02 -0.08 14.38
CA CYS A 36 3.72 -0.75 14.45
C CYS A 36 3.69 -2.01 13.57
N ALA A 37 4.78 -2.77 13.58
CA ALA A 37 4.86 -4.05 12.88
C ALA A 37 3.69 -4.97 13.30
N PRO A 38 3.09 -5.74 12.37
CA PRO A 38 2.01 -6.66 12.69
C PRO A 38 2.42 -7.66 13.77
N ASP A 39 1.57 -7.83 14.79
CA ASP A 39 1.72 -8.87 15.81
C ASP A 39 0.61 -9.93 15.65
N PRO A 40 0.90 -11.08 15.03
CA PRO A 40 -0.07 -12.14 14.83
C PRO A 40 -0.66 -12.70 16.13
N ALA A 41 -0.01 -12.50 17.27
CA ALA A 41 -0.49 -12.99 18.56
C ALA A 41 -1.54 -12.07 19.21
N ASN A 42 -1.69 -10.83 18.72
CA ASN A 42 -2.55 -9.81 19.35
C ASN A 42 -3.47 -9.13 18.33
N CYS A 43 -3.09 -7.92 17.92
CA CYS A 43 -3.85 -7.09 17.00
C CYS A 43 -2.95 -6.69 15.84
N GLY A 44 -3.52 -6.65 14.64
CA GLY A 44 -2.76 -6.26 13.46
C GLY A 44 -3.62 -5.88 12.26
N PRO A 45 -2.97 -5.48 11.17
CA PRO A 45 -3.64 -5.13 9.93
C PRO A 45 -4.15 -6.38 9.21
N VAL A 46 -5.40 -6.31 8.74
CA VAL A 46 -6.02 -7.25 7.81
C VAL A 46 -6.41 -6.50 6.56
N ILE A 47 -6.09 -7.07 5.40
CA ILE A 47 -6.47 -6.52 4.10
C ILE A 47 -7.88 -7.01 3.74
N VAL A 48 -8.83 -6.08 3.59
CA VAL A 48 -10.22 -6.42 3.24
C VAL A 48 -10.56 -6.11 1.78
N THR A 49 -9.74 -5.29 1.12
CA THR A 49 -9.78 -5.10 -0.35
C THR A 49 -8.35 -4.97 -0.85
N ALA A 50 -8.08 -5.43 -2.07
CA ALA A 50 -6.83 -5.20 -2.78
C ALA A 50 -7.12 -4.96 -4.26
N HIS A 51 -6.40 -4.02 -4.86
CA HIS A 51 -6.51 -3.70 -6.28
C HIS A 51 -5.15 -3.30 -6.86
N CYS A 52 -4.99 -3.50 -8.17
CA CYS A 52 -3.80 -3.06 -8.90
C CYS A 52 -4.17 -2.82 -10.36
N ALA A 53 -3.86 -1.62 -10.86
CA ALA A 53 -3.86 -1.27 -12.27
C ALA A 53 -2.43 -1.43 -12.81
N PHE A 54 -2.27 -2.21 -13.88
CA PHE A 54 -0.98 -2.48 -14.53
C PHE A 54 -0.85 -1.56 -15.76
N LEU A 55 -0.15 -0.44 -15.60
CA LEU A 55 -0.08 0.62 -16.62
C LEU A 55 1.03 0.37 -17.64
N LYS A 56 2.20 -0.10 -17.18
CA LYS A 56 3.36 -0.42 -18.02
C LYS A 56 4.06 -1.67 -17.48
N GLN A 57 4.57 -2.50 -18.38
CA GLN A 57 5.26 -3.74 -18.01
C GLN A 57 6.59 -3.46 -17.30
N LEU A 58 6.83 -4.16 -16.21
CA LEU A 58 8.14 -4.29 -15.57
C LEU A 58 8.87 -5.52 -16.09
N LYS A 59 10.20 -5.44 -16.21
CA LYS A 59 11.07 -6.53 -16.70
C LYS A 59 12.35 -6.60 -15.87
N TYR A 60 12.91 -7.80 -15.76
CA TYR A 60 14.26 -8.00 -15.23
C TYR A 60 15.31 -7.82 -16.36
N PRO A 61 16.50 -7.27 -16.05
CA PRO A 61 16.88 -6.65 -14.78
C PRO A 61 16.22 -5.27 -14.61
N GLY A 62 15.91 -4.90 -13.37
CA GLY A 62 15.37 -3.58 -13.04
C GLY A 62 15.23 -3.37 -11.55
N GLU A 63 15.15 -2.11 -11.15
CA GLU A 63 14.85 -1.70 -9.79
C GLU A 63 13.59 -0.84 -9.78
N ILE A 64 12.76 -1.02 -8.75
CA ILE A 64 11.55 -0.25 -8.55
C ILE A 64 11.59 0.53 -7.24
N GLU A 65 10.91 1.68 -7.26
CA GLU A 65 10.45 2.38 -6.07
C GLU A 65 8.94 2.18 -5.93
N VAL A 66 8.48 1.97 -4.70
CA VAL A 66 7.06 1.93 -4.36
C VAL A 66 6.76 3.09 -3.42
N THR A 67 6.08 4.11 -3.92
CA THR A 67 5.61 5.23 -3.11
C THR A 67 4.28 4.86 -2.45
N THR A 68 4.21 4.88 -1.12
CA THR A 68 2.97 4.65 -0.36
C THR A 68 2.27 5.97 -0.07
N LEU A 69 0.97 6.04 -0.34
CA LEU A 69 0.10 7.16 0.04
C LEU A 69 -1.00 6.67 0.99
N LEU A 70 -1.28 7.48 2.01
CA LEU A 70 -2.21 7.13 3.08
C LEU A 70 -3.50 7.94 2.97
N GLY A 71 -4.64 7.27 3.05
CA GLY A 71 -5.95 7.88 3.14
C GLY A 71 -6.31 8.27 4.57
N PRO A 72 -7.34 9.12 4.76
CA PRO A 72 -7.76 9.54 6.08
C PRO A 72 -8.28 8.38 6.94
N PRO A 73 -8.17 8.48 8.27
CA PRO A 73 -8.57 7.40 9.16
C PRO A 73 -10.09 7.27 9.27
N GLY A 74 -10.59 6.04 9.21
CA GLY A 74 -11.85 5.63 9.81
C GLY A 74 -11.69 5.32 11.30
N ARG A 75 -12.64 4.58 11.89
CA ARG A 75 -12.51 4.07 13.26
C ARG A 75 -11.40 3.03 13.36
N SER A 76 -11.51 1.99 12.54
CA SER A 76 -10.66 0.79 12.56
C SER A 76 -9.96 0.54 11.23
N SER A 77 -10.08 1.45 10.27
CA SER A 77 -9.60 1.21 8.90
C SER A 77 -9.07 2.47 8.25
N PHE A 78 -8.25 2.29 7.22
CA PHE A 78 -7.82 3.36 6.32
C PHE A 78 -7.52 2.76 4.93
N GLU A 79 -7.55 3.61 3.90
CA GLU A 79 -7.10 3.23 2.56
C GLU A 79 -5.59 3.47 2.46
N MET A 80 -4.87 2.55 1.84
CA MET A 80 -3.46 2.71 1.51
C MET A 80 -3.27 2.44 0.03
N THR A 81 -2.79 3.44 -0.71
CA THR A 81 -2.48 3.32 -2.13
C THR A 81 -0.98 3.36 -2.37
N HIS A 82 -0.57 2.88 -3.53
CA HIS A 82 0.81 2.67 -3.91
C HIS A 82 1.01 3.03 -5.37
N GLN A 83 2.12 3.68 -5.67
CA GLN A 83 2.59 3.87 -7.04
C GLN A 83 3.93 3.18 -7.23
N ILE A 84 4.05 2.38 -8.29
CA ILE A 84 5.30 1.71 -8.66
C ILE A 84 5.94 2.45 -9.83
N ARG A 85 7.21 2.83 -9.68
CA ARG A 85 8.04 3.44 -10.74
C ARG A 85 9.36 2.71 -10.86
N LEU A 86 9.98 2.78 -12.05
CA LEU A 86 11.33 2.27 -12.25
C LEU A 86 12.37 3.26 -11.71
N VAL A 87 13.44 2.73 -11.16
CA VAL A 87 14.65 3.48 -10.82
C VAL A 87 15.62 3.36 -11.99
N GLY A 88 16.09 4.51 -12.48
CA GLY A 88 17.07 4.62 -13.55
C GLY A 88 18.46 4.17 -13.12
N ALA A 89 19.36 3.99 -14.09
CA ALA A 89 20.74 3.59 -13.82
C ALA A 89 21.54 4.63 -13.01
N ASP A 90 21.07 5.88 -12.99
CA ASP A 90 21.57 6.99 -12.19
C ASP A 90 21.02 7.00 -10.75
N GLY A 91 20.19 6.01 -10.38
CA GLY A 91 19.53 5.90 -9.10
C GLY A 91 18.32 6.83 -8.94
N GLN A 92 17.92 7.57 -9.98
CA GLN A 92 16.76 8.45 -9.92
C GLN A 92 15.48 7.70 -10.26
N VAL A 93 14.39 8.06 -9.59
CA VAL A 93 13.07 7.50 -9.87
C VAL A 93 12.53 8.14 -11.14
N GLY A 94 12.23 7.32 -12.15
CA GLY A 94 11.64 7.82 -13.39
C GLY A 94 10.20 8.31 -13.18
N ASP A 95 9.74 9.26 -14.00
CA ASP A 95 8.41 9.87 -13.85
C ASP A 95 7.24 8.92 -14.16
N ALA A 96 7.49 7.90 -14.99
CA ALA A 96 6.44 7.01 -15.47
C ALA A 96 5.96 6.06 -14.36
N VAL A 97 4.68 6.18 -14.01
CA VAL A 97 3.99 5.17 -13.20
C VAL A 97 3.78 3.90 -14.02
N HIS A 98 4.24 2.77 -13.47
CA HIS A 98 4.13 1.45 -14.07
C HIS A 98 2.95 0.66 -13.51
N ALA A 99 2.62 0.88 -12.23
CA ALA A 99 1.42 0.34 -11.63
C ALA A 99 0.90 1.26 -10.52
N GLU A 100 -0.41 1.24 -10.35
CA GLU A 100 -1.09 1.86 -9.21
C GLU A 100 -1.88 0.78 -8.50
N GLY A 101 -1.64 0.59 -7.22
CA GLY A 101 -2.39 -0.38 -6.45
C GLY A 101 -2.76 0.14 -5.09
N GLY A 102 -3.50 -0.66 -4.35
CA GLY A 102 -3.96 -0.23 -3.05
C GLY A 102 -4.70 -1.32 -2.31
N ALA A 103 -4.97 -1.01 -1.06
CA ALA A 103 -5.71 -1.88 -0.17
C ALA A 103 -6.44 -1.07 0.90
N LYS A 104 -7.61 -1.57 1.28
CA LYS A 104 -8.24 -1.16 2.53
C LYS A 104 -7.70 -2.02 3.66
N VAL A 105 -7.08 -1.37 4.63
CA VAL A 105 -6.52 -2.00 5.83
C VAL A 105 -7.51 -1.84 6.98
N VAL A 106 -7.77 -2.92 7.72
CA VAL A 106 -8.57 -2.91 8.95
C VAL A 106 -7.73 -3.44 10.10
N TRP A 107 -7.72 -2.76 11.24
CA TRP A 107 -7.09 -3.28 12.46
C TRP A 107 -8.02 -4.27 13.14
N VAL A 108 -7.51 -5.47 13.41
CA VAL A 108 -8.28 -6.59 13.93
C VAL A 108 -7.57 -7.16 15.14
N ASN A 109 -8.34 -7.46 16.19
CA ASN A 109 -7.89 -8.37 17.24
C ASN A 109 -8.09 -9.80 16.74
N PHE A 110 -7.00 -10.55 16.59
CA PHE A 110 -7.02 -11.88 15.95
C PHE A 110 -7.70 -12.93 16.83
N LEU A 111 -7.56 -12.85 18.15
CA LEU A 111 -8.20 -13.78 19.08
C LEU A 111 -9.72 -13.58 19.15
N ALA A 112 -10.17 -12.33 19.10
CA ALA A 112 -11.58 -11.98 19.17
C ALA A 112 -12.28 -11.93 17.80
N GLU A 113 -11.51 -12.06 16.71
CA GLU A 113 -11.96 -11.93 15.31
C GLU A 113 -12.81 -10.67 15.05
N LYS A 114 -12.43 -9.56 15.69
CA LYS A 114 -13.19 -8.30 15.65
C LYS A 114 -12.30 -7.11 15.30
N SER A 115 -12.86 -6.19 14.53
CA SER A 115 -12.21 -4.91 14.26
C SER A 115 -12.05 -4.12 15.56
N VAL A 116 -10.90 -3.50 15.75
CA VAL A 116 -10.60 -2.60 16.88
C VAL A 116 -10.16 -1.24 16.34
N PRO A 117 -10.22 -0.16 17.14
CA PRO A 117 -9.68 1.13 16.73
C PRO A 117 -8.24 1.04 16.21
N LEU A 118 -7.90 1.87 15.23
CA LEU A 118 -6.51 2.00 14.77
C LEU A 118 -5.60 2.36 15.96
N PRO A 119 -4.39 1.78 16.07
CA PRO A 119 -3.40 2.21 17.05
C PRO A 119 -3.08 3.70 16.89
N ASP A 120 -2.76 4.36 18.00
CA ASP A 120 -2.42 5.79 17.98
C ASP A 120 -1.22 6.11 17.09
N ALA A 121 -0.21 5.22 17.08
CA ALA A 121 0.97 5.33 16.21
C ALA A 121 0.59 5.34 14.72
N VAL A 122 -0.37 4.51 14.31
CA VAL A 122 -0.89 4.48 12.93
C VAL A 122 -1.71 5.74 12.66
N ARG A 123 -2.64 6.08 13.57
CA ARG A 123 -3.54 7.22 13.42
C ARG A 123 -2.79 8.55 13.29
N ALA A 124 -1.67 8.71 13.99
CA ALA A 124 -0.83 9.90 13.93
C ALA A 124 -0.18 10.14 12.56
N GLN A 125 -0.05 9.12 11.73
CA GLN A 125 0.55 9.20 10.38
C GLN A 125 -0.49 9.50 9.29
N LEU A 126 -1.78 9.34 9.59
CA LEU A 126 -2.84 9.46 8.60
C LEU A 126 -3.27 10.91 8.43
N PRO A 127 -3.54 11.37 7.19
CA PRO A 127 -3.99 12.73 6.95
C PRO A 127 -5.36 12.98 7.59
N ALA A 128 -5.65 14.24 7.88
CA ALA A 128 -6.98 14.63 8.32
C ALA A 128 -8.03 14.28 7.25
N PRO A 129 -9.25 13.87 7.65
CA PRO A 129 -10.34 13.71 6.70
C PRO A 129 -10.62 15.05 6.01
N PRO A 130 -11.01 15.04 4.72
CA PRO A 130 -11.41 16.27 4.04
C PRO A 130 -12.56 16.92 4.81
N VAL A 131 -12.47 18.24 5.00
CA VAL A 131 -13.54 19.01 5.63
C VAL A 131 -14.76 18.92 4.70
N ALA A 132 -15.85 18.35 5.19
CA ALA A 132 -17.10 18.35 4.44
C ALA A 132 -17.56 19.80 4.28
N HIS A 133 -17.43 20.36 3.09
CA HIS A 133 -18.16 21.58 2.75
C HIS A 133 -19.63 21.19 2.68
N LEU A 134 -20.40 21.54 3.71
CA LEU A 134 -21.85 21.57 3.64
C LEU A 134 -22.21 22.52 2.51
N ALA A 135 -22.55 21.96 1.34
CA ALA A 135 -23.20 22.71 0.28
C ALA A 135 -24.51 23.24 0.87
N ALA A 136 -24.54 24.53 1.18
CA ALA A 136 -25.77 25.22 1.53
C ALA A 136 -26.74 25.01 0.36
N GLN A 137 -27.83 24.27 0.59
CA GLN A 137 -28.92 24.19 -0.37
C GLN A 137 -29.55 25.59 -0.45
N PRO A 138 -29.71 26.18 -1.65
CA PRO A 138 -30.49 27.40 -1.79
C PRO A 138 -31.96 27.07 -1.49
N GLY A 139 -32.55 27.86 -0.59
CA GLY A 139 -33.98 27.81 -0.25
C GLY A 139 -34.88 28.53 -1.23
#